data_AF-A0A0M8WJT2-F1
#
_entry.id   AF-A0A0M8WJT2-F1
#
_cell.length_a   1.000
_cell.length_b   1.000
_cell.length_c   1.000
_cell.angle_alpha   90.00
_cell.angle_beta   90.00
_cell.angle_gamma   90.00
#
_symmetry.space_group_name_H-M   'P 1'
#
loop_
_entity.id
_entity.type
_entity.pdbx_description
1 polymer ?
#
loop_
_entity_poly.entity_id
_entity_poly.type
_entity_poly.pdbx_seq_one_letter_code
_entity_poly.pdbx_strand_id
1 'polypeptide(L)'
;MITTSAPRRWRSEVHTLQPHRTRRLLAAFAVAASLLVFLTPAAEARVYQSCGISGCSAARSADGTWESKGYPSTRGWNDWPNGQCNFAGGTYYNRDDQLPAGHRYQEFDVYPRACGAARDAARIIVDRTSGQVYFSPNHYTDFYAMY
;
A
#
# COMPACT_ATOMS: atom_id res chain seq x y z
N MET A 1 18.90 11.38 118.01
CA MET A 1 20.15 10.78 117.51
C MET A 1 19.89 10.19 116.13
N ILE A 2 20.62 10.71 115.13
CA ILE A 2 21.09 10.11 113.86
C ILE A 2 20.01 9.50 112.91
N THR A 3 19.52 10.25 111.92
CA THR A 3 19.96 10.44 110.50
C THR A 3 19.43 9.37 109.53
N THR A 4 18.30 9.58 108.83
CA THR A 4 18.03 10.24 107.52
C THR A 4 18.20 9.35 106.28
N SER A 5 17.11 9.30 105.51
CA SER A 5 16.80 8.61 104.26
C SER A 5 17.56 9.06 103.00
N ALA A 6 17.78 8.13 102.07
CA ALA A 6 18.10 8.37 100.65
C ALA A 6 16.87 9.00 99.91
N PRO A 7 16.98 9.67 98.72
CA PRO A 7 17.36 8.99 97.45
C PRO A 7 17.91 9.86 96.27
N ARG A 8 18.29 9.17 95.17
CA ARG A 8 18.18 9.51 93.71
C ARG A 8 18.87 10.76 93.14
N ARG A 9 19.72 10.60 92.10
CA ARG A 9 19.53 11.25 90.76
C ARG A 9 20.50 10.73 89.67
N TRP A 10 20.03 10.85 88.42
CA TRP A 10 20.54 10.30 87.17
C TRP A 10 21.28 11.32 86.27
N ARG A 11 22.15 10.79 85.40
CA ARG A 11 22.51 11.12 83.97
C ARG A 11 22.88 12.54 83.49
N SER A 12 23.91 12.59 82.64
CA SER A 12 24.08 13.49 81.46
C SER A 12 25.02 12.75 80.48
N GLU A 13 24.54 12.15 79.39
CA GLU A 13 24.47 12.66 78.00
C GLU A 13 25.81 13.00 77.33
N VAL A 14 26.14 12.25 76.26
CA VAL A 14 26.87 12.77 75.09
C VAL A 14 26.16 12.24 73.84
N HIS A 15 25.60 13.17 73.07
CA HIS A 15 25.00 12.96 71.76
C HIS A 15 26.09 12.76 70.70
N THR A 16 25.91 11.82 69.75
CA THR A 16 26.18 12.11 68.33
C THR A 16 25.55 11.08 67.38
N LEU A 17 24.58 11.59 66.60
CA LEU A 17 24.34 11.41 65.15
C LEU A 17 24.05 10.01 64.55
N GLN A 18 22.74 9.76 64.49
CA GLN A 18 21.90 9.43 63.32
C GLN A 18 22.10 8.18 62.42
N PRO A 19 20.97 7.63 61.92
CA PRO A 19 20.85 6.35 61.25
C PRO A 19 20.89 6.49 59.72
N HIS A 20 21.29 5.44 59.02
CA HIS A 20 20.82 5.20 57.66
C HIS A 20 20.54 3.71 57.44
N ARG A 21 19.25 3.34 57.61
CA ARG A 21 18.68 2.22 56.87
C ARG A 21 18.56 2.67 55.42
N THR A 22 19.36 2.10 54.53
CA THR A 22 19.07 2.16 53.09
C THR A 22 18.88 0.74 52.58
N ARG A 23 17.60 0.36 52.56
CA ARG A 23 17.02 -0.69 51.74
C ARG A 23 17.57 -0.53 50.32
N ARG A 24 18.38 -1.47 49.83
CA ARG A 24 18.75 -1.50 48.42
C ARG A 24 17.50 -1.91 47.63
N LEU A 25 16.91 -0.93 46.95
CA LEU A 25 15.79 -1.12 46.04
C LEU A 25 16.28 -1.92 44.82
N LEU A 26 15.53 -2.96 44.48
CA LEU A 26 15.63 -3.68 43.22
C LEU A 26 15.30 -2.71 42.08
N ALA A 27 16.20 -2.58 41.10
CA ALA A 27 15.87 -1.94 39.82
C ALA A 27 16.03 -2.99 38.71
N ALA A 28 14.93 -3.68 38.39
CA ALA A 28 14.82 -4.48 37.18
C ALA A 28 14.49 -3.53 36.02
N PHE A 29 15.47 -3.24 35.17
CA PHE A 29 15.22 -2.54 33.91
C PHE A 29 14.69 -3.54 32.88
N ALA A 30 13.37 -3.64 32.75
CA ALA A 30 12.76 -4.30 31.61
C ALA A 30 12.85 -3.38 30.39
N VAL A 31 13.80 -3.66 29.47
CA VAL A 31 13.87 -2.97 28.18
C VAL A 31 12.79 -3.55 27.28
N ALA A 32 11.63 -2.88 27.20
CA ALA A 32 10.63 -3.16 26.18
C ALA A 32 11.12 -2.59 24.85
N ALA A 33 11.67 -3.44 23.99
CA ALA A 33 11.99 -3.08 22.61
C ALA A 33 10.68 -3.03 21.79
N SER A 34 10.11 -1.84 21.66
CA SER A 34 8.98 -1.58 20.77
C SER A 34 9.44 -1.69 19.32
N LEU A 35 9.21 -2.83 18.69
CA LEU A 35 9.34 -2.98 17.23
C LEU A 35 8.18 -2.23 16.57
N LEU A 36 8.39 -0.94 16.29
CA LEU A 36 7.54 -0.19 15.37
C LEU A 36 7.83 -0.72 13.96
N VAL A 37 7.01 -1.66 13.48
CA VAL A 37 6.96 -2.03 12.08
C VAL A 37 6.32 -0.85 11.35
N PHE A 38 7.13 0.01 10.75
CA PHE A 38 6.65 0.97 9.77
C PHE A 38 6.22 0.16 8.54
N LEU A 39 4.92 -0.11 8.41
CA LEU A 39 4.33 -0.47 7.13
C LEU A 39 4.48 0.75 6.23
N THR A 40 5.59 0.84 5.49
CA THR A 40 5.63 1.72 4.34
C THR A 40 4.52 1.25 3.41
N PRO A 41 3.53 2.09 3.04
CA PRO A 41 2.66 1.72 1.95
C PRO A 41 3.56 1.37 0.78
N ALA A 42 3.26 0.26 0.09
CA ALA A 42 3.87 0.01 -1.21
C ALA A 42 3.74 1.31 -2.02
N ALA A 43 4.71 1.61 -2.89
CA ALA A 43 4.57 2.71 -3.83
C ALA A 43 3.30 2.42 -4.64
N GLU A 44 2.16 2.98 -4.19
CA GLU A 44 0.89 2.64 -4.77
C GLU A 44 0.95 3.20 -6.17
N ALA A 45 0.86 2.30 -7.14
CA ALA A 45 0.34 2.68 -8.42
C ALA A 45 -0.86 3.57 -8.21
N ARG A 46 -0.83 4.73 -8.85
CA ARG A 46 -2.01 5.58 -8.81
C ARG A 46 -3.07 4.95 -9.70
N VAL A 47 -3.86 4.08 -9.09
CA VAL A 47 -5.19 3.75 -9.58
C VAL A 47 -6.08 4.93 -9.21
N TYR A 48 -6.24 5.83 -10.17
CA TYR A 48 -7.23 6.89 -10.09
C TYR A 48 -8.61 6.26 -10.20
N GLN A 49 -9.48 6.56 -9.24
CA GLN A 49 -10.82 5.96 -9.12
C GLN A 49 -11.79 6.41 -10.22
N SER A 50 -11.39 7.37 -11.07
CA SER A 50 -12.20 7.80 -12.20
C SER A 50 -11.32 8.25 -13.37
N CYS A 51 -11.84 8.05 -14.58
CA CYS A 51 -11.18 8.44 -15.83
C CYS A 51 -11.77 9.75 -16.36
N GLY A 52 -11.13 10.87 -15.98
CA GLY A 52 -11.46 12.23 -16.44
C GLY A 52 -10.36 12.89 -17.29
N ILE A 53 -9.27 12.18 -17.59
CA ILE A 53 -8.15 12.70 -18.39
C ILE A 53 -8.41 12.60 -19.90
N SER A 54 -7.56 13.27 -20.69
CA SER A 54 -7.54 13.07 -22.14
C SER A 54 -7.32 11.60 -22.50
N GLY A 55 -8.02 11.11 -23.51
CA GLY A 55 -7.97 9.72 -23.96
C GLY A 55 -9.01 8.78 -23.33
N CYS A 56 -9.60 9.14 -22.18
CA CYS A 56 -10.63 8.30 -21.54
C CYS A 56 -11.85 8.02 -22.43
N SER A 57 -12.29 8.98 -23.23
CA SER A 57 -13.41 8.78 -24.18
C SER A 57 -13.04 7.77 -25.27
N ALA A 58 -11.84 7.89 -25.84
CA ALA A 58 -11.33 6.94 -26.83
C ALA A 58 -11.12 5.55 -26.23
N ALA A 59 -10.63 5.47 -24.99
CA ALA A 59 -10.50 4.21 -24.26
C ALA A 59 -11.85 3.53 -24.06
N ARG A 60 -12.90 4.25 -23.63
CA ARG A 60 -14.26 3.68 -23.52
C ARG A 60 -14.84 3.25 -24.87
N SER A 61 -14.61 4.01 -25.94
CA SER A 61 -15.05 3.59 -27.28
C SER A 61 -14.33 2.34 -27.78
N ALA A 62 -13.02 2.25 -27.53
CA ALA A 62 -12.23 1.08 -27.88
C ALA A 62 -12.61 -0.13 -27.02
N ASP A 63 -12.85 0.07 -25.73
CA ASP A 63 -13.36 -0.93 -24.79
C ASP A 63 -14.66 -1.56 -25.30
N GLY A 64 -15.68 -0.76 -25.64
CA GLY A 64 -16.93 -1.27 -26.22
C GLY A 64 -16.72 -2.03 -27.54
N THR A 65 -15.73 -1.63 -28.35
CA THR A 65 -15.39 -2.38 -29.58
C THR A 65 -14.72 -3.72 -29.24
N TRP A 66 -13.80 -3.75 -28.28
CA TRP A 66 -13.16 -4.98 -27.81
C TRP A 66 -14.16 -5.92 -27.12
N GLU A 67 -15.11 -5.37 -26.37
CA GLU A 67 -16.23 -6.10 -25.78
C GLU A 67 -17.08 -6.76 -26.88
N SER A 68 -17.44 -6.04 -27.94
CA SER A 68 -18.18 -6.59 -29.08
C SER A 68 -17.45 -7.74 -29.80
N LYS A 69 -16.12 -7.77 -29.67
CA LYS A 69 -15.25 -8.83 -30.21
C LYS A 69 -14.98 -9.95 -29.20
N GLY A 70 -15.57 -9.87 -28.00
CA GLY A 70 -15.46 -10.88 -26.95
C GLY A 70 -14.14 -10.88 -26.18
N TYR A 71 -13.38 -9.77 -26.19
CA TYR A 71 -12.08 -9.66 -25.53
C TYR A 71 -11.14 -10.84 -25.90
N PRO A 72 -10.69 -10.90 -27.17
CA PRO A 72 -9.94 -12.05 -27.68
C PRO A 72 -8.66 -12.31 -26.89
N SER A 73 -8.50 -13.51 -26.31
CA SER A 73 -7.37 -13.90 -25.45
C SER A 73 -6.03 -14.01 -26.21
N THR A 74 -6.09 -14.33 -27.49
CA THR A 74 -4.91 -14.49 -28.34
C THR A 74 -4.28 -13.16 -28.67
N ARG A 75 -2.98 -13.03 -28.41
CA ARG A 75 -2.20 -11.85 -28.78
C ARG A 75 -2.15 -11.70 -30.30
N GLY A 76 -2.52 -10.54 -30.83
CA GLY A 76 -2.46 -10.29 -32.26
C GLY A 76 -3.25 -9.09 -32.77
N TRP A 77 -3.11 -8.85 -34.06
CA TRP A 77 -3.88 -7.84 -34.80
C TRP A 77 -5.31 -8.29 -35.04
N ASN A 78 -6.23 -7.36 -34.90
CA ASN A 78 -7.65 -7.55 -35.14
C ASN A 78 -8.16 -6.44 -36.05
N ASP A 79 -8.98 -6.79 -37.04
CA ASP A 79 -9.64 -5.82 -37.91
C ASP A 79 -10.53 -4.89 -37.09
N TRP A 80 -10.49 -3.61 -37.43
CA TRP A 80 -11.23 -2.56 -36.74
C TRP A 80 -12.33 -1.96 -37.65
N PRO A 81 -13.46 -1.49 -37.10
CA PRO A 81 -14.60 -1.02 -37.91
C PRO A 81 -14.29 0.09 -38.92
N ASN A 82 -13.22 0.87 -38.70
CA ASN A 82 -12.79 1.95 -39.60
C ASN A 82 -11.80 1.48 -40.69
N GLY A 83 -11.65 0.16 -40.89
CA GLY A 83 -10.72 -0.41 -41.88
C GLY A 83 -9.25 -0.42 -41.46
N GLN A 84 -8.94 0.05 -40.24
CA GLN A 84 -7.63 -0.13 -39.62
C GLN A 84 -7.58 -1.44 -38.84
N CYS A 85 -6.48 -1.70 -38.13
CA CYS A 85 -6.38 -2.77 -37.17
C CYS A 85 -6.10 -2.22 -35.76
N ASN A 86 -6.45 -3.01 -34.75
CA ASN A 86 -6.08 -2.76 -33.37
C ASN A 86 -5.46 -4.02 -32.75
N PHE A 87 -4.72 -3.89 -31.65
CA PHE A 87 -3.93 -5.00 -31.12
C PHE A 87 -4.46 -5.52 -29.78
N ALA A 88 -4.74 -6.83 -29.72
CA ALA A 88 -4.96 -7.53 -28.47
C ALA A 88 -3.60 -7.92 -27.90
N GLY A 89 -3.24 -7.37 -26.73
CA GLY A 89 -1.93 -7.55 -26.12
C GLY A 89 -1.77 -8.91 -25.43
N GLY A 90 -2.88 -9.55 -25.06
CA GLY A 90 -2.88 -10.79 -24.29
C GLY A 90 -2.85 -10.49 -22.79
N THR A 91 -2.26 -11.38 -21.99
CA THR A 91 -2.27 -11.25 -20.53
C THR A 91 -1.43 -10.05 -20.06
N TYR A 92 -2.04 -9.21 -19.23
CA TYR A 92 -1.30 -8.25 -18.39
C TYR A 92 -1.00 -8.91 -17.04
N TYR A 93 0.26 -8.93 -16.63
CA TYR A 93 0.70 -9.72 -15.47
C TYR A 93 0.67 -8.96 -14.14
N ASN A 94 0.48 -7.63 -14.15
CA ASN A 94 0.47 -6.82 -12.95
C ASN A 94 1.68 -7.07 -12.02
N ARG A 95 2.90 -7.09 -12.60
CA ARG A 95 4.13 -7.52 -11.90
C ARG A 95 4.64 -6.54 -10.84
N ASP A 96 4.14 -5.34 -10.94
CA ASP A 96 4.39 -4.16 -10.12
C ASP A 96 3.24 -3.92 -9.13
N ASP A 97 2.30 -4.87 -9.03
CA ASP A 97 1.21 -4.90 -8.05
C ASP A 97 0.37 -3.61 -8.04
N GLN A 98 0.22 -3.01 -9.22
CA GLN A 98 -0.49 -1.75 -9.41
C GLN A 98 -2.02 -1.89 -9.34
N LEU A 99 -2.52 -3.03 -9.82
CA LEU A 99 -3.93 -3.42 -9.79
C LEU A 99 -4.15 -4.49 -8.70
N PRO A 100 -5.41 -4.79 -8.31
CA PRO A 100 -5.70 -5.82 -7.31
C PRO A 100 -4.96 -7.16 -7.51
N ALA A 101 -4.32 -7.65 -6.45
CA ALA A 101 -3.60 -8.92 -6.49
C ALA A 101 -4.53 -10.13 -6.65
N GLY A 102 -4.04 -11.20 -7.28
CA GLY A 102 -4.80 -12.46 -7.47
C GLY A 102 -5.83 -12.43 -8.60
N HIS A 103 -5.92 -11.33 -9.34
CA HIS A 103 -6.83 -11.17 -10.46
C HIS A 103 -6.19 -11.57 -11.80
N ARG A 104 -7.03 -11.77 -12.82
CA ARG A 104 -6.58 -12.09 -14.19
C ARG A 104 -6.84 -10.90 -15.08
N TYR A 105 -5.79 -10.34 -15.67
CA TYR A 105 -5.90 -9.16 -16.50
C TYR A 105 -5.59 -9.45 -17.96
N GLN A 106 -6.27 -8.71 -18.83
CA GLN A 106 -6.00 -8.71 -20.25
C GLN A 106 -5.77 -7.29 -20.76
N GLU A 107 -4.76 -7.12 -21.61
CA GLU A 107 -4.45 -5.83 -22.23
C GLU A 107 -4.90 -5.72 -23.69
N PHE A 108 -5.33 -4.52 -24.06
CA PHE A 108 -5.72 -4.15 -25.40
C PHE A 108 -5.22 -2.74 -25.75
N ASP A 109 -4.95 -2.50 -27.03
CA ASP A 109 -4.62 -1.17 -27.53
C ASP A 109 -5.87 -0.28 -27.65
N VAL A 110 -5.68 1.02 -27.43
CA VAL A 110 -6.77 2.01 -27.48
C VAL A 110 -6.99 2.50 -28.91
N TYR A 111 -5.92 2.90 -29.59
CA TYR A 111 -6.03 3.60 -30.87
C TYR A 111 -5.75 2.64 -32.04
N PRO A 112 -6.73 2.43 -32.95
CA PRO A 112 -6.52 1.66 -34.16
C PRO A 112 -5.51 2.37 -35.09
N ARG A 113 -4.83 1.59 -35.91
CA ARG A 113 -3.75 2.04 -36.79
C ARG A 113 -3.58 1.13 -38.00
N ALA A 114 -2.70 1.48 -38.92
CA ALA A 114 -2.33 0.60 -40.02
C ALA A 114 -1.90 -0.79 -39.48
N CYS A 115 -2.43 -1.86 -40.07
CA CYS A 115 -2.16 -3.22 -39.63
C CYS A 115 -0.65 -3.52 -39.67
N GLY A 116 -0.10 -4.00 -38.56
CA GLY A 116 1.35 -4.25 -38.43
C GLY A 116 2.18 -3.03 -38.00
N ALA A 117 1.59 -1.84 -37.87
CA ALA A 117 2.32 -0.66 -37.40
C ALA A 117 2.75 -0.79 -35.93
N ALA A 118 3.77 -0.02 -35.53
CA ALA A 118 4.19 0.04 -34.13
C ALA A 118 2.99 0.45 -33.23
N ARG A 119 2.84 -0.25 -32.10
CA ARG A 119 1.85 0.06 -31.06
C ARG A 119 2.24 1.35 -30.32
N ASP A 120 1.28 2.07 -29.76
CA ASP A 120 1.55 3.28 -28.96
C ASP A 120 1.69 2.90 -27.48
N ALA A 121 1.61 3.88 -26.57
CA ALA A 121 1.69 3.66 -25.14
C ALA A 121 0.33 3.38 -24.47
N ALA A 122 -0.78 3.69 -25.12
CA ALA A 122 -2.11 3.70 -24.51
C ALA A 122 -2.72 2.29 -24.47
N ARG A 123 -3.24 1.90 -23.30
CA ARG A 123 -3.73 0.55 -23.04
C ARG A 123 -5.06 0.58 -22.30
N ILE A 124 -5.92 -0.38 -22.63
CA ILE A 124 -7.05 -0.81 -21.81
C ILE A 124 -6.61 -2.07 -21.10
N ILE A 125 -6.80 -2.13 -19.77
CA ILE A 125 -6.65 -3.33 -18.98
C ILE A 125 -8.03 -3.77 -18.50
N VAL A 126 -8.47 -4.93 -18.96
CA VAL A 126 -9.72 -5.56 -18.53
C VAL A 126 -9.40 -6.56 -17.43
N ASP A 127 -9.99 -6.37 -16.26
CA ASP A 127 -10.00 -7.35 -15.20
C ASP A 127 -11.02 -8.44 -15.52
N ARG A 128 -10.51 -9.60 -15.95
CA ARG A 128 -11.32 -10.78 -16.29
C ARG A 128 -11.84 -11.52 -15.05
N THR A 129 -11.49 -11.07 -13.84
CA THR A 129 -12.03 -11.58 -12.57
C THR A 129 -13.24 -10.75 -12.12
N SER A 130 -13.12 -9.42 -12.10
CA SER A 130 -14.17 -8.52 -11.58
C SER A 130 -15.04 -7.85 -12.65
N GLY A 131 -14.56 -7.78 -13.90
CA GLY A 131 -15.18 -6.97 -14.96
C GLY A 131 -14.76 -5.50 -14.95
N GLN A 132 -13.96 -5.06 -13.97
CA GLN A 132 -13.43 -3.70 -13.95
C GLN A 132 -12.54 -3.43 -15.17
N VAL A 133 -12.65 -2.23 -15.72
CA VAL A 133 -11.79 -1.79 -16.82
C VAL A 133 -10.99 -0.55 -16.42
N TYR A 134 -9.70 -0.59 -16.72
CA TYR A 134 -8.74 0.49 -16.46
C TYR A 134 -8.16 1.02 -17.77
N PHE A 135 -7.97 2.33 -17.83
CA PHE A 135 -7.20 2.99 -18.89
C PHE A 135 -5.80 3.32 -18.37
N SER A 136 -4.77 2.99 -19.14
CA SER A 136 -3.40 3.44 -18.91
C SER A 136 -2.90 4.23 -20.12
N PRO A 137 -2.69 5.55 -20.02
CA PRO A 137 -2.26 6.37 -21.15
C PRO A 137 -0.76 6.24 -21.48
N ASN A 138 0.03 5.70 -20.57
CA ASN A 138 1.48 5.86 -20.51
C ASN A 138 2.20 4.54 -20.25
N HIS A 139 1.80 3.49 -20.96
CA HIS A 139 2.45 2.19 -20.94
C HIS A 139 2.60 1.63 -19.52
N TYR A 140 1.46 1.53 -18.82
CA TYR A 140 1.29 0.92 -17.49
C TYR A 140 1.88 1.73 -16.32
N THR A 141 2.19 3.02 -16.50
CA THR A 141 2.72 3.84 -15.38
C THR A 141 1.59 4.37 -14.47
N ASP A 142 0.45 4.72 -15.05
CA ASP A 142 -0.76 5.15 -14.32
C ASP A 142 -1.99 4.36 -14.80
N PHE A 143 -2.98 4.20 -13.92
CA PHE A 143 -4.24 3.52 -14.21
C PHE A 143 -5.45 4.35 -13.79
N TYR A 144 -6.46 4.43 -14.65
CA TYR A 144 -7.69 5.17 -14.38
C TYR A 144 -8.88 4.24 -14.53
N ALA A 145 -9.65 4.02 -13.46
CA ALA A 145 -10.88 3.23 -13.52
C ALA A 145 -11.90 3.93 -14.43
N MET A 146 -12.44 3.21 -15.41
CA MET A 146 -13.33 3.79 -16.43
C MET A 146 -14.80 3.83 -16.03
N TYR A 147 -15.24 2.90 -15.17
CA TYR A 147 -16.60 2.70 -14.66
C TYR A 147 -16.56 2.39 -13.17
#